data_AF-A0A6B0GQ59-F1
#
_entry.id   AF-A0A6B0GQ59-F1
#
_cell.length_a   1.000
_cell.length_b   1.000
_cell.length_c   1.000
_cell.angle_alpha   90.00
_cell.angle_beta   90.00
_cell.angle_gamma   90.00
#
_symmetry.space_group_name_H-M   'P 1'
#
loop_
_entity.id
_entity.type
_entity.pdbx_description
1 polymer ?
#
loop_
_entity_poly.entity_id
_entity_poly.type
_entity_poly.pdbx_seq_one_letter_code
_entity_poly.pdbx_strand_id
1 'polypeptide(L)'
;MSGATTVREVLLDSSDQRACRTVWEAVQQDTLDTAASVDLVETLRVCSGDLCLVGHDGLADVYVRHDPNRGFERLTIWPPWNVTDYDGGGSRSEFVSLLDSLTAPELLTVADSPFAHGGVLSSLPGLGWP
;
A
#
# COMPACT_ATOMS: atom_id res chain seq x y z
N MET A 1 1.62 27.27 4.10
CA MET A 1 0.65 26.19 4.32
C MET A 1 1.36 24.91 3.94
N SER A 2 1.74 24.09 4.93
CA SER A 2 2.31 22.76 4.64
C SER A 2 1.14 21.92 4.14
N GLY A 3 1.07 21.72 2.82
CA GLY A 3 0.06 20.88 2.21
C GLY A 3 0.38 19.43 2.55
N ALA A 4 -0.23 18.91 3.61
CA ALA A 4 -0.26 17.48 3.82
C ALA A 4 -1.10 16.88 2.69
N THR A 5 -0.44 16.29 1.71
CA THR A 5 -1.11 15.56 0.64
C THR A 5 -2.00 14.50 1.27
N THR A 6 -3.28 14.49 0.91
CA THR A 6 -4.24 13.47 1.40
C THR A 6 -4.41 12.36 0.37
N VAL A 7 -4.81 11.16 0.82
CA VAL A 7 -5.19 10.04 -0.09
C VAL A 7 -6.17 10.50 -1.17
N ARG A 8 -7.11 11.37 -0.79
CA ARG A 8 -8.04 12.01 -1.71
C ARG A 8 -7.29 12.76 -2.80
N GLU A 9 -6.45 13.72 -2.46
CA GLU A 9 -5.74 14.53 -3.46
C GLU A 9 -4.94 13.66 -4.45
N VAL A 10 -4.24 12.62 -3.98
CA VAL A 10 -3.51 11.69 -4.86
C VAL A 10 -4.42 10.96 -5.85
N LEU A 11 -5.56 10.46 -5.37
CA LEU A 11 -6.55 9.77 -6.22
C LEU A 11 -7.21 10.72 -7.22
N LEU A 12 -7.44 11.97 -6.82
CA LEU A 12 -8.02 13.01 -7.70
C LEU A 12 -7.06 13.37 -8.83
N ASP A 13 -5.77 13.50 -8.53
CA ASP A 13 -4.72 13.80 -9.52
C ASP A 13 -4.57 12.70 -10.58
N SER A 14 -4.95 11.45 -10.23
CA SER A 14 -4.95 10.29 -11.13
C SER A 14 -6.35 9.85 -11.58
N SER A 15 -7.36 10.72 -11.45
CA SER A 15 -8.77 10.38 -11.70
C SER A 15 -9.13 10.12 -13.17
N ASP A 16 -8.22 10.37 -14.11
CA ASP A 16 -8.35 9.94 -15.50
C ASP A 16 -8.31 8.39 -15.62
N GLN A 17 -7.67 7.72 -14.68
CA GLN A 17 -7.60 6.27 -14.59
C GLN A 17 -8.85 5.68 -13.94
N ARG A 18 -9.44 4.65 -14.57
CA ARG A 18 -10.67 3.99 -14.07
C ARG A 18 -10.50 3.46 -12.65
N ALA A 19 -9.37 2.81 -12.36
CA ALA A 19 -9.09 2.23 -11.05
C ALA A 19 -9.13 3.30 -9.94
N CYS A 20 -8.45 4.43 -10.15
CA CYS A 20 -8.41 5.53 -9.19
C CYS A 20 -9.80 6.14 -8.94
N ARG A 21 -10.68 6.21 -9.96
CA ARG A 21 -12.08 6.64 -9.74
C ARG A 21 -12.87 5.65 -8.91
N THR A 22 -12.80 4.36 -9.22
CA THR A 22 -13.48 3.32 -8.44
C THR A 22 -13.04 3.37 -6.98
N VAL A 23 -11.72 3.47 -6.74
CA VAL A 23 -11.16 3.53 -5.39
C VAL A 23 -11.52 4.84 -4.69
N TRP A 24 -11.50 5.98 -5.39
CA TRP A 24 -11.99 7.25 -4.84
C TRP A 24 -13.45 7.14 -4.38
N GLU A 25 -14.32 6.55 -5.18
CA GLU A 25 -15.73 6.34 -4.80
C GLU A 25 -15.85 5.45 -3.56
N ALA A 26 -15.08 4.36 -3.48
CA ALA A 26 -15.05 3.47 -2.32
C ALA A 26 -14.54 4.18 -1.04
N VAL A 27 -13.49 5.00 -1.15
CA VAL A 27 -12.99 5.83 -0.03
C VAL A 27 -14.03 6.85 0.43
N GLN A 28 -14.79 7.43 -0.50
CA GLN A 28 -15.85 8.40 -0.17
C GLN A 28 -17.07 7.75 0.50
N GLN A 29 -17.34 6.49 0.18
CA GLN A 29 -18.47 5.72 0.70
C GLN A 29 -18.11 4.88 1.93
N ASP A 30 -16.84 4.85 2.33
CA ASP A 30 -16.34 3.98 3.40
C ASP A 30 -16.59 2.49 3.12
N THR A 31 -16.35 2.09 1.86
CA THR A 31 -16.60 0.72 1.34
C THR A 31 -15.36 0.11 0.69
N LEU A 32 -14.18 0.53 1.14
CA LEU A 32 -12.90 0.11 0.56
C LEU A 32 -12.66 -1.40 0.69
N ASP A 33 -13.20 -2.02 1.74
CA ASP A 33 -13.25 -3.46 1.98
C ASP A 33 -14.00 -4.27 0.90
N THR A 34 -14.88 -3.60 0.14
CA THR A 34 -15.61 -4.21 -0.98
C THR A 34 -15.03 -3.85 -2.35
N ALA A 35 -14.03 -2.97 -2.40
CA ALA A 35 -13.36 -2.63 -3.65
C ALA A 35 -12.65 -3.85 -4.23
N ALA A 36 -12.71 -4.02 -5.54
CA ALA A 36 -12.04 -5.15 -6.17
C ALA A 36 -10.51 -5.02 -5.99
N SER A 37 -9.85 -6.08 -5.53
CA SER A 37 -8.40 -6.12 -5.33
C SER A 37 -7.60 -5.72 -6.57
N VAL A 38 -8.13 -6.01 -7.76
CA VAL A 38 -7.55 -5.56 -9.03
C VAL A 38 -7.52 -4.04 -9.17
N ASP A 39 -8.57 -3.34 -8.75
CA ASP A 39 -8.66 -1.88 -8.80
C ASP A 39 -7.75 -1.25 -7.74
N LEU A 40 -7.61 -1.88 -6.57
CA LEU A 40 -6.65 -1.47 -5.53
C LEU A 40 -5.20 -1.59 -6.03
N VAL A 41 -4.82 -2.73 -6.61
CA VAL A 41 -3.47 -2.95 -7.16
C VAL A 41 -3.16 -1.99 -8.30
N GLU A 42 -4.10 -1.76 -9.22
CA GLU A 42 -3.90 -0.79 -10.30
C GLU A 42 -3.80 0.64 -9.77
N THR A 43 -4.57 0.99 -8.74
CA THR A 43 -4.49 2.30 -8.11
C THR A 43 -3.10 2.53 -7.49
N LEU A 44 -2.57 1.56 -6.74
CA LEU A 44 -1.21 1.65 -6.21
C LEU A 44 -0.17 1.81 -7.32
N ARG A 45 -0.33 1.07 -8.42
CA ARG A 45 0.58 1.16 -9.58
C ARG A 45 0.52 2.53 -10.26
N VAL A 46 -0.68 3.07 -10.48
CA VAL A 46 -0.90 4.37 -11.13
C VAL A 46 -0.36 5.50 -10.26
N CYS A 47 -0.68 5.49 -8.96
CA CYS A 47 -0.20 6.47 -7.99
C CYS A 47 1.28 6.27 -7.62
N SER A 48 1.93 5.24 -8.18
CA SER A 48 3.38 5.11 -8.36
C SER A 48 4.26 5.56 -7.18
N GLY A 49 3.93 5.12 -5.97
CA GLY A 49 4.72 5.38 -4.77
C GLY A 49 4.16 6.47 -3.84
N ASP A 50 3.02 7.06 -4.17
CA ASP A 50 2.34 8.04 -3.32
C ASP A 50 1.33 7.41 -2.34
N LEU A 51 0.83 6.22 -2.66
CA LEU A 51 -0.13 5.47 -1.84
C LEU A 51 0.46 4.19 -1.28
N CYS A 52 0.01 3.84 -0.09
CA CYS A 52 0.22 2.57 0.58
C CYS A 52 -1.13 2.00 1.00
N LEU A 53 -1.29 0.69 0.90
CA LEU A 53 -2.44 -0.02 1.46
C LEU A 53 -1.97 -0.83 2.67
N VAL A 54 -2.72 -0.77 3.76
CA VAL A 54 -2.52 -1.65 4.92
C VAL A 54 -3.76 -2.54 5.07
N GLY A 55 -3.54 -3.80 5.39
CA GLY A 55 -4.61 -4.71 5.81
C GLY A 55 -4.07 -5.70 6.83
N HIS A 56 -4.93 -6.56 7.36
CA HIS A 56 -4.53 -7.50 8.40
C HIS A 56 -4.51 -8.96 7.93
N ASP A 57 -3.44 -9.67 8.30
CA ASP A 57 -3.32 -11.13 8.26
C ASP A 57 -3.19 -11.65 9.70
N GLY A 58 -4.31 -12.08 10.28
CA GLY A 58 -4.39 -12.45 11.69
C GLY A 58 -4.15 -11.25 12.60
N LEU A 59 -3.00 -11.23 13.29
CA LEU A 59 -2.58 -10.10 14.12
C LEU A 59 -1.51 -9.24 13.45
N ALA A 60 -1.08 -9.60 12.24
CA ALA A 60 -0.07 -8.85 11.51
C ALA A 60 -0.69 -7.70 10.74
N ASP A 61 0.00 -6.56 10.72
CA ASP A 61 -0.26 -5.50 9.75
C ASP A 61 0.58 -5.76 8.50
N VAL A 62 -0.08 -5.80 7.35
CA VAL A 62 0.56 -6.03 6.05
C VAL A 62 0.43 -4.76 5.23
N TYR A 63 1.55 -4.07 5.05
CA TYR A 63 1.67 -2.86 4.25
C TYR A 63 2.12 -3.21 2.84
N VAL A 64 1.47 -2.61 1.86
CA VAL A 64 1.65 -2.89 0.44
C VAL A 64 1.78 -1.55 -0.30
N ARG A 65 2.76 -1.44 -1.19
CA ARG A 65 2.89 -0.28 -2.09
C ARG A 65 3.43 -0.69 -3.45
N HIS A 66 3.40 0.24 -4.39
CA HIS A 66 4.14 0.11 -5.65
C HIS A 66 5.29 1.13 -5.67
N ASP A 67 6.52 0.66 -5.75
CA ASP A 67 7.70 1.49 -5.99
C ASP A 67 7.98 1.55 -7.51
N PRO A 68 8.14 2.74 -8.10
CA PRO A 68 8.35 2.86 -9.56
C PRO A 68 9.63 2.19 -10.05
N ASN A 69 10.63 2.00 -9.19
CA ASN A 69 11.93 1.43 -9.56
C ASN A 69 12.01 -0.07 -9.23
N ARG A 70 11.27 -0.52 -8.21
CA ARG A 70 11.35 -1.89 -7.69
C ARG A 70 10.10 -2.73 -7.93
N GLY A 71 9.01 -2.13 -8.38
CA GLY A 71 7.72 -2.79 -8.53
C GLY A 71 6.97 -2.85 -7.20
N PHE A 72 6.13 -3.87 -7.03
CA PHE A 72 5.34 -3.99 -5.81
C PHE A 72 6.18 -4.46 -4.63
N GLU A 73 5.92 -3.86 -3.46
CA GLU A 73 6.60 -4.15 -2.20
C GLU A 73 5.58 -4.47 -1.12
N ARG A 74 5.92 -5.46 -0.28
CA ARG A 74 5.16 -5.92 0.87
C ARG A 74 6.02 -5.84 2.12
N LEU A 75 5.44 -5.35 3.21
CA LEU A 75 6.05 -5.31 4.54
C LEU A 75 5.04 -5.86 5.55
N THR A 76 5.43 -6.90 6.28
CA THR A 76 4.60 -7.47 7.35
C THR A 76 5.17 -7.12 8.71
N ILE A 77 4.34 -6.53 9.58
CA ILE A 77 4.68 -6.13 10.94
C ILE A 77 3.83 -6.94 11.92
N TRP A 78 4.49 -7.67 12.82
CA TRP A 78 3.82 -8.43 13.89
C TRP A 78 3.96 -7.70 15.24
N PRO A 79 2.87 -7.55 16.02
CA PRO A 79 2.93 -7.01 17.37
C PRO A 79 3.90 -7.81 18.29
N PRO A 80 4.73 -7.15 19.13
CA PRO A 80 4.75 -5.74 19.46
C PRO A 80 5.77 -4.95 18.59
N TRP A 81 5.55 -4.88 17.27
CA TRP A 81 6.28 -4.05 16.29
C TRP A 81 7.56 -4.66 15.71
N ASN A 82 7.63 -5.99 15.60
CA ASN A 82 8.71 -6.65 14.86
C ASN A 82 8.31 -6.76 13.39
N VAL A 83 9.16 -6.23 12.50
CA VAL A 83 9.03 -6.55 11.09
C VAL A 83 9.38 -8.03 10.91
N THR A 84 8.46 -8.80 10.36
CA THR A 84 8.61 -10.25 10.19
C THR A 84 8.90 -10.66 8.76
N ASP A 85 8.53 -9.83 7.79
CA ASP A 85 8.74 -10.13 6.37
C ASP A 85 8.84 -8.85 5.54
N TYR A 86 9.69 -8.89 4.51
CA TYR A 86 9.79 -7.86 3.48
C TYR A 86 10.07 -8.53 2.14
N ASP A 87 9.22 -8.24 1.15
CA ASP A 87 9.35 -8.76 -0.20
C ASP A 87 9.18 -7.62 -1.21
N GLY A 88 10.06 -7.56 -2.20
CA GLY A 88 10.07 -6.53 -3.22
C GLY A 88 10.24 -7.14 -4.61
N GLY A 89 9.46 -6.64 -5.57
CA GLY A 89 9.51 -7.09 -6.96
C GLY A 89 8.52 -8.19 -7.32
N GLY A 90 7.45 -8.36 -6.54
CA GLY A 90 6.39 -9.31 -6.86
C GLY A 90 5.54 -8.89 -8.07
N SER A 91 4.93 -9.87 -8.73
CA SER A 91 4.05 -9.68 -9.86
C SER A 91 2.69 -9.12 -9.45
N ARG A 92 2.02 -8.47 -10.39
CA ARG A 92 0.64 -7.99 -10.23
C ARG A 92 -0.31 -9.07 -9.70
N SER A 93 -0.24 -10.29 -10.24
CA SER A 93 -1.12 -11.41 -9.85
C SER A 93 -0.89 -11.89 -8.42
N GLU A 94 0.36 -11.86 -7.96
CA GLU A 94 0.69 -12.20 -6.58
C GLU A 94 0.11 -11.15 -5.63
N PHE A 95 0.23 -9.87 -5.98
CA PHE A 95 -0.33 -8.78 -5.17
C PHE A 95 -1.87 -8.77 -5.15
N VAL A 96 -2.53 -9.11 -6.27
CA VAL A 96 -4.00 -9.28 -6.26
C VAL A 96 -4.40 -10.40 -5.31
N SER A 97 -3.73 -11.57 -5.41
CA SER A 97 -3.99 -12.70 -4.51
C SER A 97 -3.72 -12.38 -3.05
N LEU A 98 -2.68 -11.57 -2.78
CA LEU A 98 -2.37 -11.07 -1.45
C LEU A 98 -3.52 -10.20 -0.91
N LEU A 99 -3.95 -9.19 -1.66
CA LEU A 99 -5.03 -8.30 -1.22
C LEU A 99 -6.35 -9.04 -0.99
N ASP A 100 -6.65 -10.07 -1.81
CA ASP A 100 -7.82 -10.93 -1.60
C ASP A 100 -7.78 -11.71 -0.27
N SER A 101 -6.59 -11.89 0.32
CA SER A 101 -6.42 -12.57 1.61
C SER A 101 -6.41 -11.62 2.81
N LEU A 102 -6.23 -10.32 2.60
CA LEU A 102 -6.18 -9.34 3.67
C LEU A 102 -7.58 -8.96 4.15
N THR A 103 -7.67 -8.57 5.41
CA THR A 103 -8.90 -8.07 6.02
C THR A 103 -8.78 -6.58 6.35
N ALA A 104 -9.92 -5.88 6.31
CA ALA A 104 -10.04 -4.44 6.58
C ALA A 104 -8.96 -3.59 5.87
N PRO A 105 -8.90 -3.59 4.53
CA PRO A 105 -7.94 -2.79 3.81
C PRO A 105 -8.20 -1.30 4.04
N GLU A 106 -7.14 -0.56 4.37
CA GLU A 106 -7.12 0.88 4.50
C GLU A 106 -6.08 1.49 3.55
N LEU A 107 -6.40 2.63 2.96
CA LEU A 107 -5.47 3.40 2.12
C LEU A 107 -4.85 4.53 2.94
N LEU A 108 -3.53 4.62 2.83
CA LEU A 108 -2.68 5.62 3.44
C LEU A 108 -1.87 6.33 2.35
N THR A 109 -1.37 7.52 2.65
CA THR A 109 -0.25 8.04 1.87
C THR A 109 1.02 7.29 2.27
N VAL A 110 2.01 7.22 1.37
CA VAL A 110 3.30 6.61 1.72
C VAL A 110 3.95 7.35 2.88
N ALA A 111 3.75 8.67 3.00
CA ALA A 111 4.26 9.49 4.10
C ALA A 111 3.71 9.07 5.48
N ASP A 112 2.51 8.51 5.54
CA ASP A 112 1.87 8.02 6.77
C ASP A 112 2.15 6.52 7.03
N SER A 113 2.97 5.89 6.19
CA SER A 113 3.28 4.46 6.27
C SER A 113 4.71 4.20 6.76
N PRO A 114 5.05 2.97 7.18
CA PRO A 114 6.42 2.60 7.54
C PRO A 114 7.45 2.81 6.40
N PHE A 115 7.00 2.87 5.15
CA PHE A 115 7.87 3.14 4.00
C PHE A 115 8.43 4.57 3.98
N ALA A 116 7.79 5.53 4.66
CA ALA A 116 8.33 6.87 4.84
C ALA A 116 9.63 6.88 5.66
N HIS A 117 9.81 5.87 6.50
CA HIS A 117 10.92 5.77 7.45
C HIS A 117 11.90 4.70 6.98
N GLY A 118 12.79 5.05 6.05
CA GLY A 118 13.84 4.14 5.55
C GLY A 118 14.72 3.51 6.65
N GLY A 119 14.75 4.10 7.85
CA GLY A 119 15.36 3.51 9.06
C GLY A 119 14.70 2.21 9.54
N VAL A 120 13.37 2.08 9.41
CA VAL A 120 12.62 0.88 9.80
C VAL A 120 12.97 -0.29 8.86
N LEU A 121 13.06 -0.03 7.56
CA LEU A 121 13.42 -1.03 6.56
C LEU A 121 14.91 -1.44 6.62
N SER A 122 15.80 -0.51 6.96
CA SER A 122 17.24 -0.79 7.11
C SER A 122 17.61 -1.49 8.43
N SER A 123 16.67 -1.58 9.38
CA SER A 123 16.84 -2.34 10.63
C SER A 123 16.57 -3.84 10.48
N LEU A 124 16.14 -4.28 9.29
CA LEU A 124 15.83 -5.67 9.00
C LEU A 124 17.08 -6.56 8.95
N PRO A 125 17.14 -7.64 9.75
CA PRO A 125 18.24 -8.59 9.67
C PRO A 125 18.19 -9.30 8.31
N GLY A 126 19.19 -9.03 7.46
CA GLY A 126 19.34 -9.68 6.14
C GLY A 126 19.17 -8.75 4.93
N LEU A 127 18.66 -7.53 5.12
CA LEU A 127 18.65 -6.50 4.07
C LEU A 127 19.96 -5.71 4.11
N GLY A 128 20.97 -6.24 3.42
CA GLY A 128 22.12 -5.43 2.99
C GLY A 128 21.61 -4.40 1.96
N TRP A 129 21.39 -3.17 2.40
CA TRP A 129 21.06 -2.06 1.51
C TRP A 129 22.28 -1.69 0.65
N PRO A 130 22.18 -1.62 -0.68
CA PRO A 130 23.25 -1.11 -1.54
C PRO A 130 23.38 0.42 -1.49
#